data_AF-A0AAU9Y442-F1
#
_entry.id   AF-A0AAU9Y442-F1
#
_cell.length_a   1.000
_cell.length_b   1.000
_cell.length_c   1.000
_cell.angle_alpha   90.00
_cell.angle_beta   90.00
_cell.angle_gamma   90.00
#
_symmetry.space_group_name_H-M   'P 1'
#
loop_
_entity.id
_entity.type
_entity.pdbx_description
1 polymer ?
#
loop_
_entity_poly.entity_id
_entity_poly.type
_entity_poly.pdbx_seq_one_letter_code
_entity_poly.pdbx_strand_id
1 'polypeptide(L)'
;MKDVQFEKTRRALQSKQRDLKRKGMGNKPNASAALRQEYLEFTERETKTRSGNDPRNVRAIAPKISAVPNDQKCPEKGLQSLRRKATRGNEIRRPDALFYSGSK
;
A
#
# COMPACT_ATOMS: atom_id res chain seq x y z
N MET A 1 38.26 20.41 11.76
CA MET A 1 38.41 19.23 12.63
C MET A 1 37.88 18.01 11.89
N LYS A 2 38.75 17.07 11.48
CA LYS A 2 38.28 15.76 10.99
C LYS A 2 38.08 14.90 12.23
N ASP A 3 36.87 14.41 12.43
CA ASP A 3 36.57 13.56 13.56
C ASP A 3 37.26 12.21 13.38
N VAL A 4 38.44 12.09 13.98
CA VAL A 4 39.32 10.91 13.86
C VAL A 4 38.64 9.67 14.42
N GLN A 5 37.75 9.83 15.41
CA GLN A 5 36.98 8.72 15.98
C GLN A 5 35.91 8.25 15.00
N PHE A 6 35.21 9.19 14.35
CA PHE A 6 34.24 8.88 13.31
C PHE A 6 34.86 8.16 12.10
N GLU A 7 36.05 8.56 11.66
CA GLU A 7 36.70 7.92 10.51
C GLU A 7 37.17 6.49 10.84
N LYS A 8 37.64 6.25 12.07
CA LYS A 8 38.02 4.91 12.53
C LYS A 8 36.83 3.96 12.57
N THR A 9 35.71 4.41 13.14
CA THR A 9 34.48 3.59 13.22
C THR A 9 33.91 3.32 11.83
N ARG A 10 33.92 4.31 10.92
CA ARG A 10 33.51 4.14 9.52
C ARG A 10 34.31 3.06 8.80
N ARG A 11 35.64 3.07 8.94
CA ARG A 11 36.52 2.07 8.32
C ARG A 11 36.28 0.67 8.89
N ALA A 12 36.10 0.56 10.20
CA ALA A 12 35.79 -0.71 10.85
C ALA A 12 34.46 -1.30 10.34
N LEU A 13 33.40 -0.46 10.22
CA LEU A 13 32.11 -0.85 9.67
C LEU A 13 32.21 -1.31 8.22
N GLN A 14 32.96 -0.59 7.38
CA GLN A 14 33.17 -0.96 5.98
C GLN A 14 33.92 -2.28 5.83
N SER A 15 34.95 -2.53 6.65
CA SER A 15 35.68 -3.79 6.66
C SER A 15 34.74 -4.95 7.01
N LYS A 16 33.96 -4.80 8.09
CA LYS A 16 33.02 -5.83 8.52
C LYS A 16 31.96 -6.13 7.46
N GLN A 17 31.46 -5.11 6.77
CA GLN A 17 30.51 -5.29 5.67
C GLN A 17 31.13 -6.08 4.50
N ARG A 18 32.39 -5.82 4.15
CA ARG A 18 33.11 -6.58 3.11
C ARG A 18 33.30 -8.03 3.49
N ASP A 19 33.68 -8.30 4.75
CA ASP A 19 33.87 -9.66 5.25
C ASP A 19 32.56 -10.46 5.26
N LEU A 20 31.46 -9.84 5.70
CA LEU A 20 30.13 -10.46 5.67
C LEU A 20 29.69 -10.78 4.25
N LYS A 21 29.94 -9.88 3.28
CA LYS A 21 29.68 -10.12 1.86
C LYS A 21 30.52 -11.27 1.31
N ARG A 22 31.83 -11.33 1.62
CA ARG A 22 32.72 -12.44 1.24
C ARG A 22 32.22 -13.78 1.78
N LYS A 23 31.66 -13.79 2.99
CA LYS A 23 31.06 -14.99 3.61
C LYS A 23 29.65 -15.32 3.12
N GLY A 24 29.11 -14.60 2.13
CA GLY A 24 27.74 -14.79 1.64
C GLY A 24 26.63 -14.26 2.55
N MET A 25 26.96 -13.76 3.75
CA MET A 25 26.03 -13.20 4.75
C MET A 25 25.69 -11.72 4.51
N GLY A 26 26.24 -11.11 3.46
CA GLY A 26 25.95 -9.72 3.08
C GLY A 26 24.62 -9.54 2.34
N ASN A 27 23.98 -10.63 1.93
CA ASN A 27 22.65 -10.62 1.34
C ASN A 27 21.64 -10.84 2.45
N LYS A 28 20.97 -9.74 2.82
CA LYS A 28 19.87 -9.64 3.80
C LYS A 28 19.00 -10.91 3.79
N PRO A 29 19.26 -11.92 4.64
CA PRO A 29 18.49 -13.17 4.61
C PRO A 29 17.06 -12.94 5.08
N ASN A 30 16.84 -11.83 5.80
CA ASN A 30 15.54 -11.37 6.27
C ASN A 30 14.93 -10.29 5.36
N ALA A 31 15.46 -10.08 4.15
CA ALA A 31 14.73 -9.28 3.16
C ALA A 31 13.41 -10.01 2.90
N SER A 32 12.28 -9.37 3.19
CA SER A 32 10.97 -9.93 2.92
C SER A 32 10.92 -10.34 1.45
N ALA A 33 10.68 -11.63 1.18
CA ALA A 33 10.30 -12.05 -0.15
C ALA A 33 9.14 -11.15 -0.59
N ALA A 34 9.20 -10.63 -1.80
CA ALA A 34 8.09 -9.87 -2.36
C ALA A 34 6.89 -10.83 -2.41
N LEU A 35 6.04 -10.78 -1.40
CA LEU A 35 4.77 -11.48 -1.42
C LEU A 35 4.01 -10.88 -2.59
N ARG A 36 3.72 -11.71 -3.60
CA ARG A 36 2.67 -11.44 -4.59
C ARG A 36 1.31 -11.52 -3.89
N GLN A 37 1.13 -10.71 -2.86
CA GLN A 37 -0.17 -10.48 -2.27
C GLN A 37 -0.84 -9.47 -3.21
N GLU A 38 -1.96 -9.87 -3.82
CA GLU A 38 -2.90 -8.87 -4.32
C GLU A 38 -3.28 -8.00 -3.11
N TYR A 39 -2.87 -6.74 -3.16
CA TYR A 39 -3.31 -5.75 -2.19
C TYR A 39 -4.32 -4.88 -2.90
N LEU A 40 -5.45 -4.65 -2.26
CA LEU A 40 -6.38 -3.65 -2.73
C LEU A 40 -5.96 -2.30 -2.15
N GLU A 41 -5.55 -1.38 -3.03
CA GLU A 41 -5.41 0.03 -2.68
C GLU A 41 -6.79 0.69 -2.70
N PHE A 42 -7.08 1.46 -1.66
CA PHE A 42 -8.30 2.24 -1.57
C PHE A 42 -7.99 3.63 -1.01
N THR A 43 -8.81 4.61 -1.37
CA THR A 43 -8.63 5.99 -0.94
C THR A 43 -9.40 6.24 0.35
N GLU A 44 -8.71 6.65 1.40
CA GLU A 44 -9.31 7.18 2.63
C GLU A 44 -8.98 8.65 2.82
N ARG A 45 -9.84 9.35 3.57
CA ARG A 45 -9.58 10.72 4.00
C ARG A 45 -8.52 10.74 5.12
N GLU A 46 -7.67 11.76 5.13
CA GLU A 46 -6.52 11.91 6.05
C GLU A 46 -6.94 11.75 7.51
N THR A 47 -7.96 12.49 7.96
CA THR A 47 -8.34 12.48 9.39
C THR A 47 -9.81 12.88 9.60
N LYS A 48 -10.40 12.34 10.67
CA LYS A 48 -11.66 12.84 11.25
C LYS A 48 -11.39 14.14 12.04
N THR A 49 -10.95 15.21 11.40
CA THR A 49 -11.03 16.53 12.02
C THR A 49 -12.48 17.03 11.97
N ARG A 50 -12.90 17.75 13.02
CA ARG A 50 -14.28 18.08 13.40
C ARG A 50 -15.17 18.67 12.29
N SER A 51 -14.63 19.16 11.18
CA SER A 51 -15.42 19.73 10.08
C SER A 51 -15.56 18.83 8.85
N GLY A 52 -14.63 17.89 8.59
CA GLY A 52 -14.70 16.98 7.43
C GLY A 52 -14.93 17.66 6.07
N ASN A 53 -14.70 18.97 5.97
CA ASN A 53 -15.29 19.84 4.95
C ASN A 53 -14.50 19.87 3.63
N ASP A 54 -13.24 19.45 3.64
CA ASP A 54 -12.43 19.39 2.43
C ASP A 54 -12.47 17.98 1.80
N PRO A 55 -13.18 17.79 0.67
CA PRO A 55 -13.24 16.50 -0.02
C PRO A 55 -11.93 16.11 -0.71
N ARG A 56 -10.97 17.04 -0.84
CA ARG A 56 -9.65 16.79 -1.43
C ARG A 56 -8.61 16.34 -0.41
N ASN A 57 -8.97 16.32 0.87
CA ASN A 57 -8.10 15.88 1.96
C ASN A 57 -8.00 14.35 2.01
N VAL A 58 -7.32 13.78 1.01
CA VAL A 58 -7.04 12.35 0.87
C VAL A 58 -5.67 11.99 1.41
N ARG A 59 -5.54 10.76 1.92
CA ARG A 59 -4.27 10.29 2.47
C ARG A 59 -3.13 10.37 1.46
N ALA A 60 -2.00 10.94 1.86
CA ALA A 60 -0.77 10.99 1.06
C ALA A 60 -0.27 9.59 0.71
N ILE A 61 -0.53 8.61 1.58
CA ILE A 61 -0.24 7.20 1.35
C ILE A 61 -1.57 6.43 1.38
N ALA A 62 -1.90 5.79 0.26
CA ALA A 62 -3.09 4.96 0.17
C ALA A 62 -2.95 3.73 1.09
N PRO A 63 -3.92 3.48 1.98
CA PRO A 63 -3.93 2.25 2.77
C PRO A 63 -4.02 1.01 1.86
N LYS A 64 -3.30 -0.04 2.26
CA LYS A 64 -3.24 -1.33 1.58
C LYS A 64 -3.86 -2.39 2.48
N ILE A 65 -4.78 -3.18 1.95
CA ILE A 65 -5.35 -4.35 2.63
C ILE A 65 -4.95 -5.60 1.85
N SER A 66 -4.41 -6.58 2.58
CA SER A 66 -4.06 -7.90 2.04
C SER A 66 -5.16 -8.93 2.26
N ALA A 67 -5.24 -9.91 1.35
CA ALA A 67 -6.02 -11.11 1.54
C ALA A 67 -5.58 -11.84 2.82
N VAL A 68 -6.54 -12.14 3.69
CA VAL A 68 -6.35 -13.12 4.76
C VAL A 68 -6.90 -14.44 4.23
N PRO A 69 -6.04 -15.45 3.98
CA PRO A 69 -6.49 -16.74 3.49
C PRO A 69 -7.43 -17.40 4.51
N ASN A 70 -8.46 -18.09 4.01
CA ASN A 70 -9.48 -18.81 4.81
C ASN A 70 -10.33 -17.96 5.77
N ASP A 71 -10.31 -16.63 5.65
CA ASP A 71 -11.26 -15.79 6.37
C ASP A 71 -12.53 -15.54 5.53
N GLN A 72 -13.67 -15.91 6.12
CA GLN A 72 -14.99 -15.68 5.54
C GLN A 72 -15.36 -14.18 5.58
N LYS A 73 -14.80 -13.41 6.51
CA LYS A 73 -14.95 -11.95 6.61
C LYS A 73 -13.68 -11.22 6.17
N CYS A 74 -12.99 -11.73 5.15
CA CYS A 74 -11.82 -11.07 4.62
C CYS A 74 -12.16 -9.64 4.12
N PRO A 75 -11.50 -8.59 4.64
CA PRO A 75 -11.80 -7.21 4.32
C PRO A 75 -11.56 -6.88 2.83
N GLU A 76 -10.56 -7.53 2.20
CA GLU A 76 -10.29 -7.35 0.77
C GLU A 76 -11.45 -7.82 -0.10
N LYS A 77 -12.01 -9.01 0.17
CA LYS A 77 -13.17 -9.56 -0.55
C LYS A 77 -14.40 -8.64 -0.43
N GLY A 78 -14.59 -8.03 0.74
CA GLY A 78 -15.64 -7.05 0.99
C GLY A 78 -15.51 -5.80 0.12
N LEU A 79 -14.31 -5.22 0.05
CA LEU A 79 -14.03 -4.05 -0.78
C LEU A 79 -14.10 -4.36 -2.29
N GLN A 80 -13.61 -5.53 -2.73
CA GLN A 80 -13.78 -5.96 -4.12
C GLN A 80 -15.26 -6.03 -4.51
N SER A 81 -16.10 -6.56 -3.61
CA SER A 81 -17.55 -6.63 -3.82
C SER A 81 -18.20 -5.24 -3.89
N LEU A 82 -17.77 -4.30 -3.04
CA LEU A 82 -18.23 -2.92 -3.08
C LEU A 82 -17.81 -2.21 -4.38
N ARG A 83 -16.55 -2.38 -4.82
CA ARG A 83 -16.03 -1.83 -6.08
C ARG A 83 -16.83 -2.35 -7.28
N ARG A 84 -17.11 -3.66 -7.33
CA ARG A 84 -17.97 -4.28 -8.36
C ARG A 84 -19.39 -3.69 -8.36
N LYS A 85 -19.95 -3.42 -7.19
CA LYS A 85 -21.28 -2.78 -7.06
C LYS A 85 -21.24 -1.30 -7.49
N ALA A 86 -20.17 -0.57 -7.19
CA ALA A 86 -20.00 0.82 -7.62
C ALA A 86 -19.91 0.93 -9.15
N THR A 87 -19.23 -0.02 -9.82
CA THR A 87 -19.17 -0.07 -11.29
C THR A 87 -20.50 -0.40 -11.95
N ARG A 88 -21.42 -1.10 -11.25
CA ARG A 88 -22.79 -1.34 -11.76
C ARG A 88 -23.60 -0.06 -11.97
N GLY A 89 -23.30 1.02 -11.24
CA GLY A 89 -23.95 2.32 -11.46
C GLY A 89 -23.72 2.88 -12.88
N ASN A 90 -22.61 2.51 -13.53
CA ASN A 90 -22.36 2.88 -14.93
C ASN A 90 -23.16 2.05 -15.94
N GLU A 91 -23.64 0.85 -15.57
CA GLU A 91 -24.50 0.04 -16.45
C GLU A 91 -25.89 0.67 -16.62
N ILE A 92 -26.39 1.34 -15.58
CA ILE A 92 -27.68 2.05 -15.57
C ILE A 92 -27.59 3.40 -16.33
N ARG A 93 -26.37 3.90 -16.55
CA ARG A 93 -26.09 5.11 -17.37
C ARG A 93 -25.89 4.80 -18.84
N ARG A 94 -26.04 3.55 -19.27
CA ARG A 94 -26.00 3.22 -20.69
C ARG A 94 -27.35 3.52 -21.33
N PRO A 95 -27.39 4.10 -22.54
CA PRO A 95 -28.65 4.49 -23.19
C PRO A 95 -29.58 3.30 -23.49
N ASP A 96 -29.04 2.08 -23.54
CA ASP A 96 -29.73 0.81 -23.75
C ASP A 96 -30.15 0.09 -22.45
N ALA A 97 -29.90 0.68 -21.28
CA ALA A 97 -30.25 0.08 -20.01
C ALA A 97 -31.77 0.13 -19.75
N LEU A 98 -32.33 -0.96 -19.20
CA LEU A 98 -33.76 -1.08 -18.87
C LEU A 98 -34.32 0.10 -18.04
N PHE A 99 -33.48 0.70 -17.20
CA PHE A 99 -33.81 1.87 -16.39
C PHE A 99 -32.77 2.98 -16.60
N TYR A 100 -32.63 3.46 -17.84
CA TYR A 100 -31.72 4.56 -18.14
C TYR A 100 -32.10 5.85 -17.39
N SER A 101 -31.19 6.36 -16.54
CA SER A 101 -31.34 7.64 -15.87
C SER A 101 -30.36 8.67 -16.46
N GLY A 102 -30.63 9.08 -17.70
CA GLY A 102 -29.96 10.24 -18.30
C GLY A 102 -30.46 11.55 -17.69
N SER A 103 -29.55 12.49 -17.42
CA SER A 103 -29.91 13.87 -17.08
C SER A 103 -30.46 14.57 -18.33
N LYS A 104 -31.61 15.24 -18.19
CA LYS A 104 -32.21 16.09 -19.25
C LYS A 104 -31.34 17.31 -19.54
#